data_AF-A0A392SK10-F1
#
_entry.id   AF-A0A392SK10-F1
#
_cell.length_a   1.000
_cell.length_b   1.000
_cell.length_c   1.000
_cell.angle_alpha   90.00
_cell.angle_beta   90.00
_cell.angle_gamma   90.00
#
_symmetry.space_group_name_H-M   'P 1'
#
loop_
_entity.id
_entity.type
_entity.pdbx_description
1 polymer ?
#
loop_
_entity_poly.entity_id
_entity_poly.type
_entity_poly.pdbx_seq_one_letter_code
_entity_poly.pdbx_strand_id
1 'polypeptide(L)' 'NILVFDLGGGTFDVSILTIDNGVFEVLATNGDTHLGGEDFDQRVMEYFIKLIKKKHGKDISKDNR' A
#
# COMPACT_ATOMS: atom_id res chain seq x y z
N ASN A 1 17.85 11.09 -15.07
CA ASN A 1 16.60 11.10 -14.28
C ASN A 1 16.18 9.67 -13.98
N ILE A 2 16.10 9.33 -12.70
CA ILE A 2 15.68 8.04 -12.15
C ILE A 2 14.37 8.31 -11.40
N LEU A 3 13.37 7.45 -11.58
CA LEU A 3 12.17 7.46 -10.75
C LEU A 3 12.30 6.33 -9.73
N VAL A 4 12.16 6.67 -8.46
CA VAL A 4 12.03 5.71 -7.37
C VAL A 4 10.55 5.66 -6.99
N PHE A 5 10.01 4.45 -6.96
CA PHE A 5 8.65 4.15 -6.55
C PHE A 5 8.75 3.25 -5.33
N ASP A 6 8.22 3.71 -4.20
CA ASP A 6 8.18 2.97 -2.94
C ASP A 6 6.72 2.82 -2.50
N LEU A 7 6.24 1.58 -2.45
CA LEU A 7 4.91 1.25 -1.95
C LEU A 7 5.09 0.30 -0.77
N GLY A 8 5.10 0.88 0.41
CA GLY A 8 5.29 0.18 1.68
C GLY A 8 3.99 -0.35 2.26
N GLY A 9 4.04 -0.71 3.54
CA GLY A 9 2.88 -1.23 4.28
C GLY A 9 1.78 -0.18 4.52
N GLY A 10 2.14 1.08 4.79
CA GLY A 10 1.18 2.15 5.08
C GLY A 10 1.42 3.45 4.33
N THR A 11 2.50 3.55 3.56
CA THR A 11 2.85 4.76 2.79
C THR A 11 3.19 4.42 1.35
N PHE A 12 2.94 5.40 0.48
CA PHE A 12 3.28 5.36 -0.91
C PHE A 12 4.05 6.62 -1.28
N ASP A 13 5.30 6.47 -1.70
CA ASP A 13 6.21 7.56 -1.99
C ASP A 13 6.81 7.43 -3.39
N VAL A 14 6.96 8.56 -4.08
CA VAL A 14 7.60 8.66 -5.39
C VAL A 14 8.62 9.78 -5.37
N SER A 15 9.84 9.48 -5.82
CA SER A 15 10.92 10.45 -5.95
C SER A 15 11.51 10.46 -7.34
N ILE A 16 11.86 11.65 -7.84
CA ILE A 16 12.67 11.83 -9.05
C ILE A 16 14.08 12.21 -8.61
N LEU A 17 15.05 11.41 -9.03
CA LEU A 17 16.46 11.62 -8.77
C LEU A 17 17.22 11.88 -10.07
N THR A 18 18.37 12.52 -9.96
CA THR A 18 19.37 12.54 -11.02
C THR A 18 20.72 12.13 -10.47
N ILE A 19 21.60 11.65 -11.35
CA ILE A 19 22.98 11.36 -11.02
C ILE A 19 23.83 12.35 -11.80
N ASP A 20 24.60 13.17 -11.10
CA ASP A 20 25.62 14.03 -11.70
C ASP A 20 26.95 13.80 -11.00
N ASN A 21 27.99 13.52 -11.78
CA ASN A 21 29.35 13.21 -11.28
C ASN A 21 29.39 12.16 -10.15
N GLY A 22 28.50 11.18 -10.19
CA GLY A 22 28.39 10.12 -9.17
C GLY A 22 27.66 10.54 -7.88
N VAL A 23 27.16 11.77 -7.80
CA VAL A 23 26.32 12.26 -6.70
C VAL A 23 24.84 12.06 -7.07
N PHE A 24 24.07 11.50 -6.13
CA PHE A 24 22.62 11.39 -6.26
C PHE A 24 21.95 12.65 -5.70
N GLU A 25 21.19 13.34 -6.54
CA GLU A 25 20.40 14.50 -6.15
C GLU A 25 18.91 14.18 -6.28
N VAL A 26 18.13 14.56 -5.27
CA VAL A 26 16.67 14.45 -5.26
C VAL A 26 16.08 15.72 -5.83
N LEU A 27 15.43 15.61 -6.99
CA LEU A 27 14.81 16.75 -7.67
C LEU A 27 13.40 17.04 -7.12
N ALA A 28 12.65 15.99 -6.78
CA ALA A 28 11.32 16.09 -6.18
C ALA A 28 10.95 14.79 -5.47
N THR A 29 10.14 14.91 -4.42
CA THR A 29 9.48 13.79 -3.72
C THR A 29 8.04 14.16 -3.45
N ASN A 30 7.11 13.24 -3.66
CA ASN A 30 5.71 13.36 -3.25
C ASN A 30 5.15 11.97 -2.94
N GLY A 31 4.01 11.91 -2.23
CA GLY A 31 3.44 10.65 -1.80
C GLY A 31 2.14 10.79 -1.02
N ASP A 32 1.64 9.65 -0.54
CA ASP A 32 0.50 9.52 0.36
C ASP A 32 0.93 8.73 1.61
N THR A 33 0.81 9.35 2.78
CA THR A 33 1.22 8.76 4.06
C THR A 33 0.19 7.79 4.64
N HIS A 34 -0.92 7.54 3.94
CA HIS A 34 -2.01 6.66 4.36
C HIS A 34 -2.47 5.73 3.23
N LEU A 35 -1.54 5.32 2.37
CA LEU A 35 -1.79 4.37 1.29
C LEU A 35 -0.67 3.33 1.26
N GLY A 36 -0.98 2.06 1.46
CA GLY A 36 0.01 0.99 1.40
C GLY A 36 -0.58 -0.43 1.39
N GLY A 37 0.29 -1.41 1.64
CA GLY A 37 -0.03 -2.83 1.81
C GLY A 37 -1.27 -3.11 2.66
N GLU A 38 -1.42 -2.41 3.78
CA GLU A 38 -2.54 -2.58 4.73
C GLU A 38 -3.90 -2.30 4.09
N ASP A 39 -4.00 -1.35 3.16
CA ASP A 39 -5.24 -1.09 2.41
C ASP A 39 -5.62 -2.26 1.49
N PHE A 40 -4.62 -2.93 0.91
CA PHE A 40 -4.85 -4.10 0.08
C PHE A 40 -5.27 -5.29 0.94
N ASP A 41 -4.58 -5.51 2.06
CA ASP A 41 -4.93 -6.56 3.03
C ASP A 41 -6.36 -6.35 3.54
N GLN A 42 -6.73 -5.12 3.91
CA GLN A 42 -8.09 -4.80 4.33
C GLN A 42 -9.11 -5.09 3.22
N ARG A 43 -8.86 -4.65 1.98
CA ARG A 43 -9.78 -4.89 0.85
C ARG A 43 -9.98 -6.38 0.58
N VAL A 44 -8.90 -7.16 0.62
CA VAL A 44 -8.95 -8.63 0.41
C VAL A 44 -9.68 -9.31 1.57
N MET A 45 -9.42 -8.90 2.81
CA MET A 45 -10.12 -9.40 4.00
C MET A 45 -11.63 -9.12 3.92
N GLU A 46 -12.02 -7.89 3.61
CA GLU A 46 -13.44 -7.51 3.45
C GLU A 46 -14.14 -8.33 2.36
N TYR A 47 -13.44 -8.60 1.26
CA TYR A 47 -13.94 -9.47 0.20
C TYR A 47 -14.24 -10.89 0.71
N PHE A 48 -13.29 -11.50 1.44
CA PHE A 48 -13.48 -12.84 1.99
C PHE A 48 -14.57 -12.91 3.06
N ILE A 49 -14.67 -11.90 3.94
CA ILE A 49 -15.76 -11.80 4.92
C ILE A 49 -17.12 -11.84 4.21
N LYS A 50 -17.29 -11.04 3.14
CA LYS A 50 -18.54 -11.03 2.35
C LYS A 50 -18.82 -12.39 1.70
N LEU A 51 -17.80 -13.04 1.14
CA LEU A 51 -17.95 -14.36 0.54
C LEU A 51 -18.39 -15.41 1.55
N ILE A 52 -17.76 -15.44 2.72
CA ILE A 52 -18.06 -16.42 3.78
C ILE A 52 -19.48 -16.19 4.32
N LYS A 53 -19.85 -14.93 4.56
CA LYS A 53 -21.21 -14.57 4.97
C LYS A 53 -22.26 -15.03 3.96
N LYS A 54 -21.99 -14.87 2.65
CA LYS A 54 -22.88 -15.33 1.58
C LYS A 54 -22.97 -16.86 1.48
N LYS A 55 -21.85 -17.57 1.60
CA LYS A 55 -21.77 -19.03 1.38
C LYS A 55 -22.21 -19.86 2.60
N HIS A 56 -21.91 -19.36 3.80
CA HIS A 56 -22.08 -20.12 5.04
C HIS A 56 -23.03 -19.45 6.04
N GLY A 57 -23.57 -18.26 5.73
CA GLY A 57 -24.44 -17.51 6.65
C GLY A 57 -23.75 -17.02 7.92
N LYS A 58 -22.44 -17.19 8.03
CA LYS A 58 -21.64 -16.83 9.20
C LYS A 58 -20.89 -15.54 8.96
N ASP A 59 -21.06 -14.58 9.88
CA ASP A 59 -20.29 -13.34 9.89
C ASP A 59 -19.03 -13.53 10.75
N ILE A 60 -17.87 -13.49 10.12
CA ILE A 60 -16.57 -13.68 10.79
C ILE A 60 -15.86 -12.36 11.10
N SER A 61 -16.46 -11.21 10.78
CA SER A 61 -15.86 -9.88 11.05
C SER A 61 -15.69 -9.58 12.54
N LYS A 62 -16.36 -10.34 13.41
CA LYS A 62 -16.32 -10.18 14.87
C LYS A 62 -15.39 -11.18 15.56
N ASP A 63 -14.69 -12.01 14.80
CA ASP A 63 -13.74 -12.96 15.36
C ASP A 63 -12.41 -12.25 15.60
N ASN A 64 -12.14 -11.88 16.86
CA ASN A 64 -10.97 -11.07 17.25
C ASN A 64 -9.70 -11.91 17.45
N ARG A 65 -9.59 -13.07 16.80
CA ARG A 65 -8.48 -14.01 17.02
C ARG A 65 -8.00 -14.67 15.74
#